data_AF-A0A2V8ZMD6-F1
#
_entry.id   AF-A0A2V8ZMD6-F1
#
_cell.length_a   1.000
_cell.length_b   1.000
_cell.length_c   1.000
_cell.angle_alpha   90.00
_cell.angle_beta   90.00
_cell.angle_gamma   90.00
#
_symmetry.space_group_name_H-M   'P 1'
#
loop_
_entity.id
_entity.type
_entity.pdbx_description
1 polymer ?
#
loop_
_entity_poly.entity_id
_entity_poly.type
_entity_poly.pdbx_seq_one_letter_code
_entity_poly.pdbx_strand_id
1 'polypeptide(L)'
;MSARIKQTIHAERIDVVATQLPIEVSNSVDGRCRLMMKYRLKDSVPAVYHTHEGGELRVMLPARAIVTESSQYSITPKGIVAILWEGRLYQVRRKDLLNKAERTATA
;
A
#
# COMPACT_ATOMS: atom_id res chain seq x y z
N MET A 1 -29.08 -49.87 24.43
CA MET A 1 -29.14 -48.40 24.52
C MET A 1 -27.77 -47.86 24.12
N SER A 2 -27.57 -47.58 22.83
CA SER A 2 -27.59 -46.24 22.20
C SER A 2 -26.44 -45.31 22.63
N ALA A 3 -25.41 -45.31 21.77
CA ALA A 3 -24.61 -44.21 21.24
C ALA A 3 -24.34 -42.95 22.07
N ARG A 4 -23.06 -42.52 22.08
CA ARG A 4 -22.66 -41.24 21.47
C ARG A 4 -21.14 -41.12 21.33
N ILE A 5 -20.70 -41.16 20.08
CA ILE A 5 -19.39 -40.73 19.62
C ILE A 5 -19.30 -39.22 19.88
N LYS A 6 -18.38 -38.79 20.74
CA LYS A 6 -18.00 -37.37 20.82
C LYS A 6 -16.74 -37.19 19.99
N GLN A 7 -16.94 -36.73 18.76
CA GLN A 7 -15.90 -36.13 17.93
C GLN A 7 -15.28 -34.97 18.73
N THR A 8 -13.98 -35.05 19.02
CA THR A 8 -13.21 -33.88 19.46
C THR A 8 -12.34 -33.49 18.28
N ILE A 9 -12.68 -32.34 17.72
CA ILE A 9 -12.08 -31.75 16.54
C ILE A 9 -10.70 -31.24 16.98
N HIS A 10 -9.64 -31.72 16.33
CA HIS A 10 -8.31 -31.14 16.46
C HIS A 10 -8.37 -29.69 15.96
N ALA A 11 -8.35 -28.73 16.89
CA ALA A 11 -8.04 -27.35 16.56
C ALA A 11 -6.52 -27.26 16.40
N GLU A 12 -6.07 -27.44 15.16
CA GLU A 12 -4.72 -27.09 14.74
C GLU A 12 -4.52 -25.60 15.06
N ARG A 13 -3.60 -25.30 15.98
CA ARG A 13 -3.12 -23.93 16.22
C ARG A 13 -2.43 -23.51 14.94
N ILE A 14 -3.16 -22.82 14.07
CA ILE A 14 -2.54 -21.98 13.06
C ILE A 14 -1.95 -20.83 13.86
N ASP A 15 -0.66 -20.93 14.17
CA ASP A 15 0.15 -19.77 14.51
C ASP A 15 0.05 -18.83 13.31
N VAL A 16 -0.91 -17.90 13.39
CA VAL A 16 -0.90 -16.70 12.56
C VAL A 16 0.35 -15.96 12.99
N VAL A 17 1.45 -16.27 12.30
CA VAL A 17 2.63 -15.43 12.22
C VAL A 17 2.10 -14.06 11.83
N ALA A 18 1.98 -13.21 12.83
CA ALA A 18 1.77 -11.81 12.66
C ALA A 18 2.94 -11.32 11.81
N THR A 19 2.69 -11.16 10.51
CA THR A 19 3.57 -10.37 9.65
C THR A 19 3.38 -8.92 10.07
N GLN A 20 3.90 -8.58 11.26
CA GLN A 20 4.26 -7.23 11.62
C GLN A 20 5.32 -6.82 10.62
N LEU A 21 4.87 -6.25 9.49
CA LEU A 21 5.72 -5.40 8.68
C LEU A 21 6.16 -4.27 9.62
N PRO A 22 7.47 -4.12 9.88
CA PRO A 22 7.91 -3.04 10.71
C PRO A 22 7.59 -1.76 9.93
N ILE A 23 6.84 -0.86 10.55
CA ILE A 23 6.80 0.54 10.14
C ILE A 23 8.16 1.09 10.58
N GLU A 24 9.22 0.69 9.88
CA GLU A 24 10.47 1.43 9.93
C GLU A 24 10.21 2.72 9.20
N VAL A 25 9.96 3.76 9.99
CA VAL A 25 10.28 5.13 9.63
C VAL A 25 11.78 5.12 9.30
N SER A 26 12.12 4.77 8.06
CA SER A 26 13.49 4.76 7.54
C SER A 26 13.97 6.21 7.50
N ASN A 27 14.57 6.65 8.60
CA ASN A 27 15.66 7.62 8.56
C ASN A 27 16.78 6.96 7.75
N SER A 28 16.78 7.16 6.43
CA SER A 28 17.81 6.63 5.54
C SER A 28 19.11 7.40 5.77
N VAL A 29 19.90 6.91 6.72
CA VAL A 29 21.35 7.07 6.74
C VAL A 29 21.89 5.96 5.85
N ASP A 30 21.88 6.16 4.52
CA ASP A 30 22.79 5.47 3.59
C ASP A 30 22.48 5.83 2.12
N GLY A 31 23.23 6.81 1.59
CA GLY A 31 23.97 6.75 0.32
C GLY A 31 23.32 6.34 -1.01
N ARG A 32 22.02 6.00 -1.08
CA ARG A 32 21.31 5.72 -2.32
C ARG A 32 19.95 6.39 -2.29
N CYS A 33 19.94 7.69 -2.55
CA CYS A 33 18.75 8.42 -2.98
C CYS A 33 18.25 7.80 -4.30
N ARG A 34 17.50 6.69 -4.23
CA ARG A 34 16.65 6.28 -5.35
C ARG A 34 15.74 7.48 -5.62
N LEU A 35 15.91 8.09 -6.78
CA LEU A 35 15.12 9.22 -7.26
C LEU A 35 13.63 8.83 -7.21
N MET A 36 12.98 9.10 -6.09
CA MET A 36 11.55 8.88 -5.95
C MET A 36 10.83 9.87 -6.86
N MET A 37 10.09 9.36 -7.83
CA MET A 37 9.33 10.20 -8.75
C MET A 37 8.21 10.89 -7.97
N LYS A 38 8.22 12.22 -8.02
CA LYS A 38 7.14 13.04 -7.48
C LYS A 38 6.16 13.40 -8.61
N TYR A 39 4.88 13.36 -8.27
CA TYR A 39 3.81 13.69 -9.18
C TYR A 39 2.88 14.71 -8.53
N ARG A 40 2.39 15.65 -9.32
CA ARG A 40 1.27 16.51 -8.95
C ARG A 40 0.02 16.00 -9.65
N LEU A 41 -1.04 15.74 -8.89
CA LEU A 41 -2.30 15.31 -9.47
C LEU A 41 -2.99 16.49 -10.18
N LYS A 42 -3.37 16.31 -11.43
CA LYS A 42 -4.18 17.25 -12.22
C LYS A 42 -5.68 17.10 -11.94
N ASP A 43 -6.09 15.90 -11.54
CA ASP A 43 -7.47 15.54 -11.22
C ASP A 43 -7.49 14.55 -10.04
N SER A 44 -8.67 14.31 -9.47
CA SER A 44 -8.84 13.34 -8.38
C SER A 44 -8.56 11.92 -8.86
N VAL A 45 -7.78 11.18 -8.06
CA VAL A 45 -7.32 9.82 -8.40
C VAL A 45 -7.87 8.82 -7.39
N PRO A 46 -8.53 7.74 -7.84
CA PRO A 46 -8.95 6.66 -6.96
C PRO A 46 -7.73 5.92 -6.41
N ALA A 47 -7.70 5.72 -5.11
CA ALA A 47 -6.63 5.05 -4.40
C ALA A 47 -7.17 4.08 -3.35
N VAL A 48 -6.36 3.08 -3.01
CA VAL A 48 -6.65 2.13 -1.94
C VAL A 48 -5.65 2.34 -0.81
N TYR A 49 -6.17 2.56 0.39
CA TYR A 49 -5.42 2.59 1.64
C TYR A 49 -5.61 1.27 2.36
N HIS A 50 -4.52 0.61 2.71
CA HIS A 50 -4.55 -0.62 3.50
C HIS A 50 -4.39 -0.27 4.97
N THR A 51 -5.36 -0.66 5.80
CA THR A 51 -5.33 -0.42 7.24
C THR A 51 -4.46 -1.45 7.95
N HIS A 52 -3.97 -1.10 9.14
CA HIS A 52 -3.18 -2.02 9.97
C HIS A 52 -3.96 -3.26 10.41
N GLU A 53 -5.29 -3.20 10.39
CA GLU A 53 -6.19 -4.32 10.71
C GLU A 53 -6.40 -5.26 9.49
N GLY A 54 -5.72 -5.02 8.37
CA GLY A 54 -5.86 -5.80 7.14
C GLY A 54 -7.08 -5.41 6.29
N GLY A 55 -7.74 -4.29 6.61
CA GLY A 55 -8.85 -3.74 5.83
C GLY A 55 -8.39 -2.90 4.64
N GLU A 56 -9.27 -2.75 3.66
CA GLU A 56 -9.06 -1.87 2.50
C GLU A 56 -10.05 -0.70 2.51
N LEU A 57 -9.53 0.52 2.43
CA LEU A 57 -10.34 1.73 2.26
C LEU A 57 -10.11 2.31 0.87
N ARG A 58 -11.18 2.48 0.10
CA ARG A 58 -11.14 3.18 -1.19
C ARG A 58 -11.35 4.67 -0.95
N VAL A 59 -10.38 5.47 -1.37
CA VAL A 59 -10.38 6.93 -1.21
C VAL A 59 -10.16 7.62 -2.55
N MET A 60 -10.58 8.88 -2.63
CA MET A 60 -10.24 9.76 -3.74
C MET A 60 -9.16 10.72 -3.27
N LEU A 61 -7.97 10.62 -3.87
CA LEU A 61 -6.93 11.61 -3.66
C LEU A 61 -7.33 12.91 -4.35
N PRO A 62 -7.22 14.06 -3.67
CA PRO A 62 -7.69 15.31 -4.23
C PRO A 62 -6.80 15.77 -5.38
N ALA A 63 -7.40 16.49 -6.33
CA ALA A 63 -6.64 17.23 -7.33
C ALA A 63 -5.60 18.15 -6.65
N ARG A 64 -4.47 18.38 -7.33
CA ARG A 64 -3.30 19.13 -6.85
C ARG A 64 -2.53 18.48 -5.70
N ALA A 65 -2.93 17.30 -5.21
CA ALA A 65 -2.11 16.54 -4.27
C ALA A 65 -0.72 16.27 -4.86
N ILE A 66 0.30 16.41 -4.03
CA ILE A 66 1.67 16.03 -4.38
C ILE A 66 1.90 14.65 -3.79
N VAL A 67 2.19 13.68 -4.66
CA VAL A 67 2.37 12.28 -4.28
C VAL A 67 3.74 11.81 -4.72
N THR A 68 4.33 10.91 -3.96
CA THR A 68 5.67 10.38 -4.23
C THR A 68 5.59 8.89 -4.47
N GLU A 69 6.12 8.40 -5.58
CA GLU A 69 6.18 6.97 -5.86
C GLU A 69 7.12 6.27 -4.88
N SER A 70 6.60 5.25 -4.21
CA SER A 70 7.38 4.46 -3.26
C SER A 70 8.19 3.40 -4.00
N SER A 71 9.51 3.47 -3.87
CA SER A 71 10.42 2.46 -4.44
C SER A 71 10.41 1.12 -3.71
N GLN A 72 9.74 1.04 -2.54
CA GLN A 72 9.65 -0.17 -1.71
C GLN A 72 8.56 -1.12 -2.19
N TYR A 73 7.58 -0.62 -2.95
CA TYR A 73 6.46 -1.40 -3.48
C TYR A 73 6.40 -1.19 -4.98
N SER A 74 7.38 -1.79 -5.67
CA SER A 74 7.51 -1.76 -7.12
C SER A 74 6.23 -2.20 -7.79
N ILE A 75 5.91 -1.53 -8.91
CA ILE A 75 4.77 -1.80 -9.80
C ILE A 75 4.45 -3.29 -9.82
N THR A 76 3.32 -3.68 -9.24
CA THR A 76 2.89 -5.08 -9.37
C THR A 76 2.57 -5.35 -10.84
N PRO A 77 2.69 -6.60 -11.33
CA PRO A 77 2.33 -6.97 -12.71
C PRO A 77 0.91 -6.54 -13.12
N LYS A 78 0.06 -6.21 -12.14
CA LYS A 78 -1.31 -5.69 -12.32
C LYS A 78 -1.38 -4.18 -12.61
N GLY A 79 -0.24 -3.51 -12.79
CA GLY A 79 -0.21 -2.07 -13.07
C GLY A 79 -0.65 -1.22 -11.88
N ILE A 80 -0.41 -1.67 -10.65
CA ILE A 80 -0.63 -0.88 -9.43
C ILE A 80 0.70 -0.27 -8.99
N VAL A 81 0.67 1.03 -8.69
CA VAL A 81 1.80 1.81 -8.16
C VAL A 81 1.49 2.15 -6.72
N ALA A 82 2.47 2.01 -5.84
CA ALA A 82 2.36 2.52 -4.48
C ALA A 82 2.86 3.96 -4.41
N ILE A 83 2.08 4.83 -3.78
CA ILE A 83 2.39 6.25 -3.62
C ILE A 83 2.27 6.67 -2.17
N LEU A 84 3.10 7.60 -1.75
CA LEU A 84 3.05 8.27 -0.47
C LEU A 84 2.34 9.61 -0.64
N TRP A 85 1.32 9.84 0.21
CA TRP A 85 0.61 11.11 0.32
C TRP A 85 0.32 11.37 1.81
N GLU A 86 0.63 12.57 2.30
CA GLU A 86 0.43 12.94 3.72
C GLU A 86 0.97 11.91 4.73
N GLY A 87 2.12 11.30 4.42
CA GLY A 87 2.76 10.31 5.29
C GLY A 87 2.11 8.91 5.27
N ARG A 88 1.11 8.68 4.42
CA ARG A 88 0.42 7.39 4.28
C ARG A 88 0.69 6.77 2.92
N LEU A 89 0.74 5.43 2.88
CA LEU A 89 0.95 4.66 1.67
C LEU A 89 -0.40 4.28 1.05
N TYR A 90 -0.55 4.58 -0.23
CA TYR A 90 -1.73 4.26 -1.02
C TYR A 90 -1.34 3.46 -2.25
N GLN A 91 -2.27 2.69 -2.78
CA GLN A 91 -2.15 1.97 -4.04
C GLN A 91 -3.06 2.62 -5.08
N VAL A 92 -2.50 2.95 -6.24
CA VAL A 92 -3.23 3.54 -7.37
C VAL A 92 -2.96 2.75 -8.64
N ARG A 93 -3.90 2.82 -9.59
CA ARG A 93 -3.63 2.28 -10.93
C ARG A 93 -2.61 3.17 -11.64
N ARG A 94 -1.58 2.56 -12.21
CA ARG A 94 -0.54 3.25 -12.98
C ARG A 94 -1.13 4.08 -14.11
N LYS A 95 -2.14 3.55 -14.81
CA LYS A 95 -2.86 4.27 -15.88
C LYS A 95 -3.50 5.56 -15.36
N ASP A 96 -4.14 5.50 -14.21
CA ASP A 96 -4.81 6.67 -13.62
C ASP A 96 -3.78 7.71 -13.19
N LEU A 97 -2.67 7.27 -12.56
CA LEU A 97 -1.57 8.16 -12.18
C LEU A 97 -0.94 8.83 -13.40
N LEU A 98 -0.63 8.09 -14.47
CA LEU A 98 0.01 8.66 -15.67
C LEU A 98 -0.92 9.60 -16.45
N ASN A 99 -2.22 9.32 -16.49
CA ASN A 99 -3.18 10.17 -17.20
C ASN A 99 -3.53 11.42 -16.40
N LYS A 100 -3.71 11.27 -15.08
CA LYS A 100 -4.22 12.31 -14.18
C LYS A 100 -3.15 13.00 -13.35
N ALA A 101 -1.88 12.73 -13.56
CA ALA A 101 -0.80 13.43 -12.88
C ALA A 101 0.24 13.98 -13.87
N GLU A 102 1.02 14.94 -13.40
CA GLU A 102 2.21 15.45 -14.07
C GLU A 102 3.42 15.16 -13.19
N ARG A 103 4.52 14.74 -13.79
CA ARG A 103 5.76 14.51 -13.06
C ARG A 103 6.34 15.87 -12.67
N THR A 104 6.56 16.09 -11.38
CA THR A 104 7.27 17.27 -10.91
C THR A 104 8.76 16.96 -10.94
N ALA A 105 9.55 17.72 -11.69
CA ALA A 105 11.00 17.60 -11.66
C ALA A 105 11.49 17.95 -10.25
N THR A 106 12.26 17.07 -9.63
CA THR A 106 13.17 17.46 -8.57
C THR A 106 14.34 18.15 -9.25
N ALA A 107 14.40 19.48 -9.09
CA ALA A 107 15.58 20.28 -9.41
C ALA A 107 16.75 19.88 -8.51
#